data_AF-A0A7C5CWR2-F1
#
_entry.id   AF-A0A7C5CWR2-F1
#
_cell.length_a   1.000
_cell.length_b   1.000
_cell.length_c   1.000
_cell.angle_alpha   90.00
_cell.angle_beta   90.00
_cell.angle_gamma   90.00
#
_symmetry.space_group_name_H-M   'P 1'
#
loop_
_entity.id
_entity.type
_entity.pdbx_description
1 polymer ?
#
loop_
_entity_poly.entity_id
_entity_poly.type
_entity_poly.pdbx_seq_one_letter_code
_entity_poly.pdbx_strand_id
1 'polypeptide(L)'
;FQNMISITFYLPLQTDRMPFHDPLTDIYDVHGPLSILPESIFWFLANTIFYIFWLNILLGLFNALPMIPLDGGFVFRDAMVYILRWILGIPGKLLKRELTSGPFRKRSDEELSRLARTISIAASFLVLSLIIASLMGPRLQLLFR
;
A
#
# COMPACT_ATOMS: atom_id res chain seq x y z
N PHE A 1 27.74 11.09 43.47
CA PHE A 1 26.85 10.93 42.30
C PHE A 1 26.19 9.54 42.32
N GLN A 2 25.49 9.17 43.40
CA GLN A 2 25.08 7.77 43.65
C GLN A 2 23.64 7.43 43.21
N ASN A 3 22.85 8.38 42.68
CA ASN A 3 21.44 8.17 42.37
C ASN A 3 21.09 8.57 40.93
N MET A 4 21.72 7.95 39.93
CA MET A 4 21.31 8.11 38.53
C MET A 4 20.53 6.87 38.09
N ILE A 5 19.20 7.01 37.97
CA ILE A 5 18.33 5.97 37.42
C ILE A 5 18.65 5.86 35.93
N SER A 6 19.34 4.79 35.54
CA SER A 6 19.58 4.47 34.14
C SER A 6 18.43 3.62 33.62
N ILE A 7 17.69 4.13 32.64
CA ILE A 7 16.69 3.37 31.90
C ILE A 7 17.35 2.88 30.62
N THR A 8 17.70 1.59 30.58
CA THR A 8 18.26 0.95 29.38
C THR A 8 17.13 0.44 28.51
N PHE A 9 16.97 1.02 27.32
CA PHE A 9 16.03 0.54 26.31
C PHE A 9 16.70 -0.53 25.45
N TYR A 10 16.22 -1.78 25.56
CA TYR A 10 16.58 -2.83 24.62
C TYR A 10 15.68 -2.69 23.39
N LEU A 11 16.25 -2.24 22.27
CA LEU A 11 15.57 -2.36 21.00
C LEU A 11 15.59 -3.85 20.58
N PRO A 12 14.44 -4.47 20.26
CA PRO A 12 14.38 -5.85 19.81
C PRO A 12 14.81 -5.96 18.32
N LEU A 13 15.98 -5.42 17.99
CA LEU A 13 16.54 -5.49 16.65
C LEU A 13 17.16 -6.87 16.44
N GLN A 14 16.53 -7.67 15.58
CA GLN A 14 17.06 -8.96 15.15
C GLN A 14 18.08 -8.72 14.03
N THR A 15 19.30 -8.31 14.38
CA THR A 15 20.38 -8.02 13.41
C THR A 15 20.71 -9.21 12.51
N ASP A 16 20.64 -10.42 13.06
CA ASP A 16 20.81 -11.70 12.34
C ASP A 16 19.74 -11.99 11.27
N ARG A 17 18.66 -11.21 11.20
CA ARG A 17 17.59 -11.41 10.20
C ARG A 17 17.44 -10.23 9.24
N MET A 18 18.33 -9.25 9.35
CA MET A 18 18.34 -8.12 8.44
C MET A 18 18.87 -8.56 7.08
N PRO A 19 18.52 -7.88 5.97
CA PRO A 19 19.01 -8.22 4.64
C PRO A 19 20.54 -8.25 4.54
N PHE A 20 21.22 -7.30 5.19
CA PHE A 20 22.67 -7.24 5.29
C PHE A 20 23.07 -7.58 6.73
N HIS A 21 23.61 -8.79 6.92
CA HIS A 21 24.11 -9.34 8.17
C HIS A 21 25.27 -10.30 7.86
N ASP A 22 25.90 -10.82 8.90
CA ASP A 22 27.00 -11.79 8.74
C ASP A 22 26.52 -13.03 7.99
N PRO A 23 27.33 -13.58 7.06
CA PRO A 23 28.73 -13.26 6.81
C PRO A 23 28.95 -12.16 5.76
N LEU A 24 27.89 -11.58 5.19
CA LEU A 24 28.05 -10.59 4.10
C LEU A 24 28.76 -9.34 4.61
N THR A 25 28.42 -8.87 5.79
CA THR A 25 29.04 -7.69 6.40
C THR A 25 30.51 -7.91 6.77
N ASP A 26 30.92 -9.16 6.99
CA ASP A 26 32.30 -9.55 7.31
C ASP A 26 33.21 -9.72 6.09
N ILE A 27 32.65 -10.03 4.91
CA ILE A 27 33.44 -10.28 3.68
C ILE A 27 33.52 -9.06 2.75
N TYR A 28 32.77 -7.99 3.05
CA TYR A 28 32.72 -6.77 2.24
C TYR A 28 33.21 -5.56 3.04
N ASP A 29 34.29 -4.93 2.55
CA ASP A 29 34.81 -3.68 3.13
C ASP A 29 34.14 -2.45 2.50
N VAL A 30 33.88 -1.44 3.33
CA VAL A 30 33.29 -0.17 2.88
C VAL A 30 34.38 0.72 2.30
N HIS A 31 34.32 1.01 0.99
CA HIS A 31 35.26 1.90 0.31
C HIS A 31 34.60 3.18 -0.24
N GLY A 32 35.41 4.22 -0.45
CA GLY A 32 34.99 5.48 -1.06
C GLY A 32 34.56 6.55 -0.03
N PRO A 33 33.81 7.59 -0.44
CA PRO A 33 33.47 8.72 0.45
C PRO A 33 32.71 8.32 1.72
N LEU A 34 32.01 7.19 1.70
CA LEU A 34 31.24 6.67 2.83
C LEU A 34 32.06 5.84 3.82
N SER A 35 33.33 5.54 3.52
CA SER A 35 34.22 4.81 4.43
C SER A 35 34.65 5.64 5.65
N ILE A 36 34.26 6.91 5.72
CA ILE A 36 34.43 7.76 6.90
C ILE A 36 33.51 7.28 8.04
N LEU A 37 32.41 6.61 7.70
CA LEU A 37 31.51 6.04 8.69
C LEU A 37 32.07 4.73 9.24
N PRO A 38 31.90 4.45 10.55
CA PRO A 38 32.13 3.11 11.09
C PRO A 38 31.28 2.07 10.33
N GLU A 39 31.86 0.91 10.05
CA GLU A 39 31.20 -0.14 9.26
C GLU A 39 29.85 -0.55 9.85
N SER A 40 29.76 -0.68 11.18
CA SER A 40 28.50 -1.00 11.87
C SER A 40 27.40 0.04 11.61
N ILE A 41 27.76 1.32 11.52
CA ILE A 41 26.82 2.41 11.22
C ILE A 41 26.45 2.38 9.74
N PHE A 42 27.41 2.16 8.85
CA PHE A 42 27.15 2.03 7.41
C PHE A 42 26.16 0.90 7.13
N TRP A 43 26.41 -0.31 7.64
CA TRP A 43 25.56 -1.47 7.44
C TRP A 43 24.16 -1.30 8.06
N PHE A 44 24.08 -0.64 9.23
CA PHE A 44 22.79 -0.28 9.82
C PHE A 44 21.98 0.68 8.92
N LEU A 45 22.62 1.70 8.36
CA LEU A 45 21.98 2.64 7.44
C LEU A 45 21.57 1.95 6.13
N ALA A 46 22.41 1.08 5.58
CA ALA A 46 22.10 0.32 4.37
C ALA A 46 20.83 -0.54 4.56
N ASN A 47 20.75 -1.28 5.67
CA ASN A 47 19.54 -2.03 6.04
C ASN A 47 18.32 -1.11 6.22
N THR A 48 18.51 0.02 6.89
CA THR A 48 17.43 0.99 7.13
C THR A 48 16.88 1.55 5.82
N ILE A 49 17.74 1.97 4.89
CA ILE A 49 17.35 2.45 3.57
C ILE A 49 16.65 1.34 2.78
N PHE A 50 17.17 0.12 2.83
CA PHE A 50 16.53 -1.03 2.19
C PHE A 50 15.10 -1.22 2.70
N TYR A 51 14.89 -1.23 4.01
CA TYR A 51 13.55 -1.36 4.58
C TYR A 51 12.65 -0.18 4.25
N ILE A 52 13.14 1.07 4.36
CA ILE A 52 12.35 2.26 4.02
C ILE A 52 11.92 2.20 2.55
N PHE A 53 12.83 1.83 1.65
CA PHE A 53 12.53 1.67 0.23
C PHE A 53 11.39 0.68 0.00
N TRP A 54 11.52 -0.53 0.54
CA TRP A 54 10.49 -1.55 0.37
C TRP A 54 9.17 -1.20 1.06
N LEU A 55 9.22 -0.60 2.25
CA LEU A 55 8.03 -0.14 2.98
C LEU A 55 7.27 0.91 2.16
N ASN A 56 7.95 1.85 1.49
CA ASN A 56 7.29 2.82 0.63
C ASN A 56 6.60 2.16 -0.58
N ILE A 57 7.24 1.16 -1.19
CA ILE A 57 6.61 0.40 -2.29
C ILE A 57 5.37 -0.35 -1.79
N LEU A 58 5.48 -1.08 -0.68
CA LEU A 58 4.38 -1.82 -0.07
C LEU A 58 3.23 -0.89 0.34
N LEU A 59 3.55 0.26 0.93
CA LEU A 59 2.56 1.28 1.31
C LEU A 59 1.86 1.86 0.07
N GLY A 60 2.61 2.17 -0.99
CA GLY A 60 2.04 2.64 -2.25
C GLY A 60 1.12 1.60 -2.89
N LEU A 61 1.52 0.33 -2.91
CA LEU A 61 0.71 -0.77 -3.43
C LEU A 61 -0.56 -0.98 -2.59
N PHE A 62 -0.44 -0.91 -1.26
CA PHE A 62 -1.58 -1.01 -0.35
C PHE A 62 -2.58 0.12 -0.64
N ASN A 63 -2.12 1.36 -0.73
CA ASN A 63 -2.97 2.51 -1.06
C ASN A 63 -3.61 2.41 -2.44
N ALA A 64 -3.00 1.70 -3.40
CA ALA A 64 -3.55 1.49 -4.73
C ALA A 64 -4.63 0.39 -4.80
N LEU A 65 -4.90 -0.35 -3.73
CA LEU A 65 -5.93 -1.38 -3.72
C LEU A 65 -7.34 -0.79 -3.96
N PRO A 66 -8.24 -1.51 -4.67
CA PRO A 66 -9.60 -1.06 -4.94
C PRO A 66 -10.51 -1.24 -3.70
N MET A 67 -10.15 -0.60 -2.59
CA MET A 67 -10.83 -0.69 -1.31
C MET A 67 -10.99 0.69 -0.66
N ILE A 68 -12.20 1.07 -0.24
CA ILE A 68 -12.45 2.30 0.51
C ILE A 68 -12.11 2.04 1.99
N PRO A 69 -11.33 2.88 2.69
CA PRO A 69 -11.01 4.29 2.38
C PRO A 69 -9.67 4.55 1.66
N LEU A 70 -9.02 3.54 1.10
CA LEU A 70 -7.74 3.71 0.40
C LEU A 70 -7.92 4.50 -0.91
N ASP A 71 -6.87 5.22 -1.32
CA ASP A 71 -6.89 6.10 -2.50
C ASP A 71 -7.29 5.33 -3.77
N GLY A 72 -6.83 4.09 -3.91
CA GLY A 72 -7.17 3.18 -5.00
C GLY A 72 -8.65 2.85 -5.07
N GLY A 73 -9.38 2.87 -3.95
CA GLY A 73 -10.83 2.69 -3.93
C GLY A 73 -11.59 3.82 -4.63
N PHE A 74 -11.13 5.07 -4.43
CA PHE A 74 -11.71 6.25 -5.08
C PHE A 74 -11.34 6.33 -6.57
N VAL A 75 -10.07 6.08 -6.91
CA VAL A 75 -9.61 6.00 -8.31
C VAL A 75 -10.35 4.90 -9.06
N PHE A 76 -10.53 3.73 -8.43
CA PHE A 76 -11.28 2.61 -8.99
C PHE A 76 -12.75 2.99 -9.25
N ARG A 77 -13.40 3.68 -8.30
CA ARG A 77 -14.78 4.17 -8.49
C ARG A 77 -14.90 5.09 -9.70
N ASP A 78 -13.97 6.02 -9.87
CA ASP A 78 -13.98 6.94 -11.02
C ASP A 78 -13.73 6.19 -12.33
N ALA A 79 -12.77 5.26 -12.35
CA ALA A 79 -12.53 4.38 -13.49
C ALA A 79 -13.79 3.57 -13.85
N MET A 80 -14.53 3.05 -12.87
CA MET A 80 -15.80 2.36 -13.08
C MET A 80 -16.86 3.26 -13.74
N VAL A 81 -16.96 4.53 -13.36
CA VAL A 81 -17.86 5.49 -14.03
C VAL A 81 -17.49 5.65 -15.50
N TYR A 82 -16.20 5.75 -15.83
CA TYR A 82 -15.74 5.86 -17.22
C TYR A 82 -16.03 4.58 -18.01
N ILE A 83 -15.75 3.41 -17.44
CA ILE A 83 -15.98 2.11 -18.08
C ILE A 83 -17.47 1.88 -18.34
N LEU A 84 -18.33 2.16 -17.36
CA LEU A 84 -19.79 2.01 -17.54
C LEU A 84 -20.33 2.92 -18.65
N ARG A 85 -19.83 4.16 -18.74
CA ARG A 85 -20.20 5.09 -19.83
C ARG A 85 -19.78 4.57 -21.19
N TRP A 86 -18.56 4.05 -21.26
CA TRP A 86 -18.00 3.50 -22.49
C TRP A 86 -18.82 2.30 -22.97
N ILE A 87 -19.14 1.36 -22.07
CA ILE A 87 -19.97 0.18 -22.37
C ILE A 87 -21.37 0.59 -22.85
N LEU A 88 -21.97 1.60 -22.23
CA LEU A 88 -23.30 2.10 -22.60
C LEU A 88 -23.30 2.98 -23.86
N GLY A 89 -22.17 3.14 -24.55
CA GLY A 89 -22.08 3.95 -25.77
C GLY A 89 -22.31 5.45 -25.54
N ILE A 90 -22.17 5.92 -24.29
CA ILE A 90 -22.40 7.33 -23.94
C ILE A 90 -21.14 8.12 -24.30
N PRO A 91 -21.18 9.06 -25.26
CA PRO A 91 -20.00 9.83 -25.65
C PRO A 91 -19.43 10.60 -24.46
N GLY A 92 -18.12 10.47 -24.26
CA GLY A 92 -17.37 10.92 -23.08
C GLY A 92 -17.37 12.42 -22.86
N LYS A 93 -16.99 12.82 -21.64
CA LYS A 93 -16.96 14.21 -21.13
C LYS A 93 -16.20 15.21 -22.01
N LEU A 94 -15.29 14.77 -22.87
CA LEU A 94 -14.46 15.64 -23.72
C LEU A 94 -15.25 16.36 -24.83
N LEU A 95 -16.37 15.81 -25.29
CA LEU A 95 -17.17 16.42 -26.37
C LEU A 95 -18.20 17.45 -25.88
N LYS A 96 -18.38 17.60 -24.56
CA LYS A 96 -19.72 17.91 -24.03
C LYS A 96 -19.75 18.81 -22.79
N ARG A 97 -18.76 19.69 -22.59
CA ARG A 97 -18.87 20.74 -21.55
C ARG A 97 -19.84 21.86 -21.96
N GLU A 98 -19.96 22.17 -23.26
CA GLU A 98 -20.83 23.25 -23.75
C GLU A 98 -22.26 22.81 -24.12
N LEU A 99 -22.47 21.54 -24.51
CA LEU A 99 -23.73 21.06 -25.12
C LEU A 99 -24.63 20.19 -24.19
N THR A 100 -24.29 20.04 -22.90
CA THR A 100 -24.90 18.97 -22.06
C THR A 100 -25.42 19.35 -20.70
N SER A 101 -25.59 20.63 -20.42
CA SER A 101 -26.26 21.16 -19.23
C SER A 101 -27.79 20.95 -19.24
N GLY A 102 -28.27 19.82 -19.78
CA GLY A 102 -29.68 19.45 -19.76
C GLY A 102 -30.04 18.56 -18.55
N PRO A 103 -31.24 18.71 -17.95
CA PRO A 103 -31.66 17.97 -16.75
C PRO A 103 -31.70 16.44 -16.95
N PHE A 104 -31.91 15.96 -18.19
CA PHE A 104 -31.95 14.53 -18.51
C PHE A 104 -30.58 13.83 -18.39
N ARG A 105 -29.49 14.50 -18.81
CA ARG A 105 -28.11 13.94 -18.70
C ARG A 105 -27.68 13.80 -17.25
N LYS A 106 -28.05 14.78 -16.41
CA LYS A 106 -27.69 14.80 -14.98
C LYS A 106 -28.26 13.58 -14.24
N ARG A 107 -29.45 13.11 -14.62
CA ARG A 107 -30.10 11.92 -14.03
C ARG A 107 -29.36 10.62 -14.36
N SER A 108 -28.97 10.42 -15.61
CA SER A 108 -28.17 9.25 -16.02
C SER A 108 -26.78 9.24 -15.37
N ASP A 109 -26.14 10.41 -15.26
CA ASP A 109 -24.85 10.55 -14.60
C ASP A 109 -24.91 10.18 -13.10
N GLU A 110 -26.01 10.51 -12.44
CA GLU A 110 -26.26 10.15 -11.06
C GLU A 110 -26.46 8.64 -10.90
N GLU A 111 -27.25 8.00 -11.76
CA GLU A 111 -27.45 6.54 -11.77
C GLU A 111 -26.13 5.78 -11.95
N LEU A 112 -25.29 6.18 -12.91
CA LEU A 112 -23.96 5.60 -13.11
C LEU A 112 -23.06 5.77 -11.89
N SER A 113 -23.11 6.93 -11.24
CA SER A 113 -22.31 7.20 -10.04
C SER A 113 -22.74 6.36 -8.83
N ARG A 114 -24.04 6.04 -8.74
CA ARG A 114 -24.60 5.15 -7.72
C ARG A 114 -24.17 3.70 -7.98
N LEU A 115 -24.27 3.23 -9.22
CA LEU A 115 -23.82 1.90 -9.62
C LEU A 115 -22.31 1.72 -9.37
N ALA A 116 -21.48 2.66 -9.82
CA ALA A 116 -20.04 2.63 -9.59
C ALA A 116 -19.68 2.63 -8.10
N ARG A 117 -20.44 3.35 -7.27
CA ARG A 117 -20.28 3.31 -5.81
C ARG A 117 -20.60 1.93 -5.26
N THR A 118 -21.71 1.31 -5.66
CA THR A 118 -22.07 -0.05 -5.22
C THR A 118 -21.00 -1.07 -5.61
N ILE A 119 -20.50 -1.00 -6.85
CA ILE A 119 -19.42 -1.87 -7.33
C ILE A 119 -18.14 -1.66 -6.53
N SER A 120 -17.76 -0.40 -6.26
CA SER A 120 -16.57 -0.07 -5.46
C SER A 120 -16.68 -0.55 -4.01
N ILE A 121 -17.86 -0.43 -3.38
CA ILE A 121 -18.11 -0.98 -2.04
C ILE A 121 -18.02 -2.51 -2.06
N ALA A 122 -18.62 -3.17 -3.05
CA ALA A 122 -18.54 -4.62 -3.19
C ALA A 122 -17.08 -5.09 -3.40
N ALA A 123 -16.30 -4.39 -4.22
CA ALA A 123 -14.88 -4.64 -4.39
C ALA A 123 -14.11 -4.46 -3.07
N SER A 124 -14.45 -3.43 -2.28
CA SER A 124 -13.86 -3.21 -0.96
C SER A 124 -14.12 -4.37 0.00
N PHE A 125 -15.37 -4.85 0.07
CA PHE A 125 -15.74 -6.01 0.88
C PHE A 125 -15.05 -7.29 0.42
N LEU A 126 -14.94 -7.50 -0.90
CA LEU A 126 -14.25 -8.63 -1.48
C LEU A 126 -12.76 -8.62 -1.12
N VAL A 127 -12.07 -7.49 -1.30
CA VAL A 127 -10.66 -7.33 -0.92
C VAL A 127 -10.46 -7.58 0.57
N LEU A 128 -11.31 -6.98 1.42
CA LEU A 128 -11.26 -7.19 2.86
C LEU A 128 -11.47 -8.67 3.23
N SER A 129 -12.45 -9.32 2.61
CA SER A 129 -12.73 -10.74 2.81
C SER A 129 -11.55 -11.61 2.41
N LEU A 130 -10.89 -11.32 1.28
CA LEU A 130 -9.68 -12.03 0.85
C LEU A 130 -8.51 -11.85 1.81
N ILE A 131 -8.31 -10.64 2.35
CA ILE A 131 -7.26 -10.38 3.36
C ILE A 131 -7.54 -11.18 4.63
N ILE A 132 -8.78 -11.18 5.12
CA ILE A 132 -9.18 -11.95 6.31
C ILE A 132 -9.00 -13.45 6.06
N ALA A 133 -9.45 -13.95 4.90
CA ALA A 133 -9.30 -15.34 4.51
C ALA A 133 -7.83 -15.78 4.46
N SER A 134 -6.94 -14.94 3.91
CA SER A 134 -5.50 -15.18 3.88
C SER A 134 -4.89 -15.26 5.28
N LEU A 135 -5.41 -14.50 6.25
CA LEU A 135 -4.94 -14.53 7.64
C LEU A 135 -5.44 -15.77 8.40
N MET A 136 -6.67 -16.21 8.12
CA MET A 136 -7.30 -17.33 8.82
C MET A 136 -6.92 -18.69 8.25
N GLY A 137 -6.60 -18.78 6.95
CA GLY A 137 -6.31 -20.04 6.25
C GLY A 137 -5.26 -20.91 6.96
N PRO A 138 -4.06 -20.41 7.25
CA PRO A 138 -3.01 -21.20 7.92
C PRO A 138 -3.40 -21.68 9.32
N ARG A 139 -4.26 -20.91 10.03
CA ARG A 139 -4.68 -21.22 11.40
C ARG A 139 -5.82 -22.25 11.46
N LEU A 140 -6.71 -22.24 10.46
CA LEU A 140 -7.79 -23.22 10.34
C LEU A 140 -7.24 -24.62 10.06
N GLN A 141 -6.17 -24.73 9.26
CA GLN A 141 -5.52 -26.02 8.96
C GLN A 141 -4.96 -26.72 10.22
N LEU A 142 -4.58 -25.97 11.26
CA LEU A 142 -4.09 -26.53 12.52
C LEU A 142 -5.20 -27.11 13.40
N LEU A 143 -6.45 -26.71 13.17
CA LEU A 143 -7.61 -27.11 13.99
C LEU A 143 -8.28 -28.39 13.45
N PHE A 144 -8.02 -28.73 12.18
CA PHE A 144 -8.51 -29.95 11.50
C PHE A 144 -7.42 -31.03 11.34
N ARG A 145 -6.27 -30.86 11.99
CA ARG A 145 -5.18 -31.85 12.06
C ARG A 145 -5.14 -32.46 13.45
#